data_AF-A0A836W2C8-F1
#
_entry.id   AF-A0A836W2C8-F1
#
_cell.length_a   1.000
_cell.length_b   1.000
_cell.length_c   1.000
_cell.angle_alpha   90.00
_cell.angle_beta   90.00
_cell.angle_gamma   90.00
#
_symmetry.space_group_name_H-M   'P 1'
#
loop_
_entity.id
_entity.type
_entity.pdbx_description
1 polymer ?
#
loop_
_entity_poly.entity_id
_entity_poly.type
_entity_poly.pdbx_seq_one_letter_code
_entity_poly.pdbx_strand_id
1 'polypeptide(L)'
;ILELYLNHAPYGGNIVGYRAAALRYFRKTPAALSWAEAATLAVLPNAPGLIAPTTNPDKLQRKRNRLLLRLKNERILSEESYRLALLEPVPRRSYSTDWLAPHLTRWLHHRYPQQTVIRTTIDVDLQRMTEQMIREYSVYLQSLGIRNAAVLLVDNDGGKVRAYVGSPDFFDREHGGQVDGLRAPRSSGSILKPFLYALAMDEGLILPQTQIRDVPSYFGAFSPANFDHRYRGIVTAGEALVASLNVPAVRLLNSFGLHSFYYFLREAGLSTLFREPDGYGLPLIIGGAEVTPWEAAAMYSGLANGGLFRPISVMARDDGNAGFEHRLISAGAAYLTLRVLNDVKRPGSEYYWRQYSNQWPFSWKTGTSYGQRDAWAVGVSPQWTIAVWAGNFNGQGNANLSGAATAGPLLFDLFRNLPKDPDKIFFARPSEDLKEIELCARTGFKAGPDCPEKIRTIAPLHMKPLNLCPYHKRIFLNRDETEQVCSLCWGAGEHHTAIRLIYPADVNQFLRQAGRVVDGLPPHRASCPALTASSPLKIIYPQKNAALWIPREFNGELQKVSFRAAHQQSNQRIFWYLDNHYLGSSREKHNLAITLKKGWHELQVIDENGYVDKVRFYANLRE
;
A
#
# COMPACT_ATOMS: atom_id res chain seq x y z
N ILE A 1 -45.53 -17.52 19.29
CA ILE A 1 -45.19 -18.28 20.53
C ILE A 1 -44.34 -19.52 20.22
N LEU A 2 -44.79 -20.46 19.39
CA LEU A 2 -44.02 -21.69 19.09
C LEU A 2 -42.63 -21.42 18.52
N GLU A 3 -42.50 -20.46 17.59
CA GLU A 3 -41.21 -20.06 17.02
C GLU A 3 -40.22 -19.58 18.10
N LEU A 4 -40.66 -18.69 18.99
CA LEU A 4 -39.86 -18.23 20.12
C LEU A 4 -39.44 -19.40 21.02
N TYR A 5 -40.37 -20.31 21.33
CA TYR A 5 -40.05 -21.49 22.12
C TYR A 5 -38.97 -22.36 21.47
N LEU A 6 -39.13 -22.68 20.17
CA LEU A 6 -38.17 -23.53 19.45
C LEU A 6 -36.79 -22.89 19.36
N ASN A 7 -36.70 -21.56 19.28
CA ASN A 7 -35.42 -20.84 19.20
C ASN A 7 -34.73 -20.67 20.55
N HIS A 8 -35.46 -20.67 21.66
CA HIS A 8 -34.91 -20.40 23.00
C HIS A 8 -34.92 -21.61 23.94
N ALA A 9 -35.55 -22.73 23.56
CA ALA A 9 -35.57 -23.92 24.37
C ALA A 9 -34.15 -24.50 24.57
N PRO A 10 -33.82 -24.98 25.79
CA PRO A 10 -32.55 -25.65 26.06
C PRO A 10 -32.57 -27.10 25.56
N TYR A 11 -31.53 -27.53 24.83
CA TYR A 11 -31.41 -28.90 24.30
C TYR A 11 -30.30 -29.72 24.97
N GLY A 12 -29.67 -29.19 26.04
CA GLY A 12 -28.62 -29.86 26.80
C GLY A 12 -27.28 -29.11 26.75
N GLY A 13 -26.63 -28.93 27.91
CA GLY A 13 -25.42 -28.12 28.02
C GLY A 13 -25.67 -26.67 27.58
N ASN A 14 -24.76 -26.10 26.77
CA ASN A 14 -24.86 -24.74 26.23
C ASN A 14 -25.59 -24.66 24.88
N ILE A 15 -26.38 -25.68 24.52
CA ILE A 15 -27.09 -25.74 23.24
C ILE A 15 -28.50 -25.18 23.42
N VAL A 16 -28.74 -24.00 22.84
CA VAL A 16 -30.03 -23.31 22.86
C VAL A 16 -30.59 -23.26 21.45
N GLY A 17 -31.86 -23.64 21.31
CA GLY A 17 -32.59 -23.64 20.05
C GLY A 17 -32.46 -24.92 19.23
N TYR A 18 -33.58 -25.31 18.60
CA TYR A 18 -33.71 -26.58 17.87
C TYR A 18 -32.73 -26.72 16.70
N ARG A 19 -32.42 -25.61 16.02
CA ARG A 19 -31.47 -25.60 14.90
C ARG A 19 -30.04 -25.85 15.35
N ALA A 20 -29.61 -25.24 16.46
CA ALA A 20 -28.30 -25.49 17.03
C ALA A 20 -28.17 -26.95 17.49
N ALA A 21 -29.24 -27.50 18.09
CA ALA A 21 -29.30 -28.91 18.49
C ALA A 21 -29.24 -29.88 17.29
N ALA A 22 -29.98 -29.59 16.21
CA ALA A 22 -29.93 -30.37 14.97
C ALA A 22 -28.52 -30.46 14.40
N LEU A 23 -27.82 -29.33 14.33
CA LEU A 23 -26.43 -29.28 13.85
C LEU A 23 -25.47 -30.00 14.82
N ARG A 24 -25.62 -29.78 16.13
CA ARG A 24 -24.74 -30.36 17.15
C ARG A 24 -24.91 -31.85 17.36
N TYR A 25 -26.11 -32.40 17.20
CA TYR A 25 -26.37 -33.82 17.44
C TYR A 25 -26.44 -34.65 16.17
N PHE A 26 -26.79 -34.05 15.02
CA PHE A 26 -27.03 -34.79 13.78
C PHE A 26 -26.25 -34.26 12.57
N ARG A 27 -25.58 -33.11 12.65
CA ARG A 27 -24.96 -32.41 11.50
C ARG A 27 -25.93 -32.16 10.34
N LYS A 28 -27.21 -31.97 10.67
CA LYS A 28 -28.29 -31.76 9.70
C LYS A 28 -28.99 -30.43 9.95
N THR A 29 -29.54 -29.84 8.88
CA THR A 29 -30.50 -28.75 9.03
C THR A 29 -31.84 -29.31 9.53
N PRO A 30 -32.69 -28.49 10.19
CA PRO A 30 -33.97 -28.97 10.69
C PRO A 30 -34.87 -29.61 9.63
N ALA A 31 -34.79 -29.17 8.37
CA ALA A 31 -35.56 -29.71 7.26
C ALA A 31 -35.09 -31.10 6.79
N ALA A 32 -33.86 -31.49 7.13
CA ALA A 32 -33.28 -32.78 6.76
C ALA A 32 -33.38 -33.84 7.88
N LEU A 33 -34.03 -33.51 8.99
CA LEU A 33 -34.20 -34.43 10.11
C LEU A 33 -35.19 -35.55 9.79
N SER A 34 -34.85 -36.78 10.15
CA SER A 34 -35.80 -37.89 10.14
C SER A 34 -36.85 -37.74 11.24
N TRP A 35 -37.90 -38.58 11.20
CA TRP A 35 -38.87 -38.65 12.29
C TRP A 35 -38.23 -38.99 13.64
N ALA A 36 -37.25 -39.89 13.66
CA ALA A 36 -36.54 -40.25 14.89
C ALA A 36 -35.74 -39.07 15.44
N GLU A 37 -35.03 -38.35 14.57
CA GLU A 37 -34.21 -37.20 14.94
C GLU A 37 -35.08 -36.02 15.41
N ALA A 38 -36.15 -35.70 14.68
CA ALA A 38 -37.11 -34.67 15.04
C ALA A 38 -37.81 -34.99 16.37
N ALA A 39 -38.26 -36.22 16.58
CA ALA A 39 -38.84 -36.66 17.84
C ALA A 39 -37.83 -36.58 19.00
N THR A 40 -36.55 -36.88 18.73
CA THR A 40 -35.47 -36.74 19.73
C THR A 40 -35.33 -35.28 20.16
N LEU A 41 -35.28 -34.34 19.20
CA LEU A 41 -35.22 -32.91 19.52
C LEU A 41 -36.50 -32.44 20.22
N ALA A 42 -37.68 -32.92 19.83
CA ALA A 42 -38.94 -32.51 20.46
C ALA A 42 -39.02 -32.89 21.96
N VAL A 43 -38.42 -34.01 22.37
CA VAL A 43 -38.48 -34.47 23.77
C VAL A 43 -37.39 -33.89 24.67
N LEU A 44 -36.26 -33.44 24.08
CA LEU A 44 -35.07 -32.96 24.79
C LEU A 44 -35.34 -31.77 25.73
N PRO A 45 -36.05 -30.71 25.30
CA PRO A 45 -36.34 -29.54 26.14
C PRO A 45 -37.09 -29.81 27.44
N ASN A 46 -37.79 -30.94 27.53
CA ASN A 46 -38.57 -31.28 28.72
C ASN A 46 -37.70 -31.53 29.96
N ALA A 47 -36.45 -31.97 29.79
CA ALA A 47 -35.55 -32.28 30.90
C ALA A 47 -34.06 -32.33 30.45
N PRO A 48 -33.53 -31.29 29.81
CA PRO A 48 -32.31 -31.33 28.99
C PRO A 48 -31.06 -31.88 29.71
N GLY A 49 -30.93 -31.67 31.03
CA GLY A 49 -29.84 -32.26 31.83
C GLY A 49 -30.04 -33.75 32.13
N LEU A 50 -31.27 -34.18 32.40
CA LEU A 50 -31.61 -35.56 32.81
C LEU A 50 -31.68 -36.55 31.64
N ILE A 51 -31.97 -36.06 30.43
CA ILE A 51 -32.04 -36.86 29.19
C ILE A 51 -31.00 -36.40 28.16
N ALA A 52 -29.91 -35.77 28.62
CA ALA A 52 -28.84 -35.31 27.75
C ALA A 52 -28.28 -36.46 26.89
N PRO A 53 -28.08 -36.28 25.57
CA PRO A 53 -27.59 -37.32 24.66
C PRO A 53 -26.27 -37.97 25.09
N THR A 54 -25.38 -37.17 25.70
CA THR A 54 -24.05 -37.59 26.13
C THR A 54 -24.03 -38.29 27.50
N THR A 55 -25.07 -38.10 28.31
CA THR A 55 -25.07 -38.55 29.72
C THR A 55 -26.10 -39.64 29.98
N ASN A 56 -27.27 -39.59 29.32
CA ASN A 56 -28.38 -40.51 29.56
C ASN A 56 -29.09 -40.94 28.25
N PRO A 57 -28.38 -41.53 27.26
CA PRO A 57 -28.94 -41.87 25.95
C PRO A 57 -30.13 -42.85 26.05
N ASP A 58 -30.10 -43.82 26.97
CA ASP A 58 -31.19 -44.81 27.09
C ASP A 58 -32.48 -44.19 27.64
N LYS A 59 -32.38 -43.17 28.51
CA LYS A 59 -33.55 -42.41 28.98
C LYS A 59 -34.12 -41.56 27.85
N LEU A 60 -33.25 -40.94 27.05
CA LEU A 60 -33.64 -40.18 25.87
C LEU A 60 -34.35 -41.07 24.84
N GLN A 61 -33.81 -42.24 24.54
CA GLN A 61 -34.38 -43.20 23.59
C GLN A 61 -35.77 -43.66 24.03
N ARG A 62 -35.94 -44.01 25.31
CA ARG A 62 -37.26 -44.37 25.87
C ARG A 62 -38.27 -43.23 25.71
N LYS A 63 -37.85 -41.99 25.97
CA LYS A 63 -38.73 -40.82 25.87
C LYS A 63 -39.11 -40.51 24.40
N ARG A 64 -38.14 -40.57 23.49
CA ARG A 64 -38.35 -40.47 22.03
C ARG A 64 -39.33 -41.52 21.53
N ASN A 65 -39.09 -42.80 21.86
CA ASN A 65 -39.93 -43.90 21.39
C ASN A 65 -41.37 -43.78 21.89
N ARG A 66 -41.57 -43.26 23.12
CA ARG A 66 -42.91 -42.95 23.64
C ARG A 66 -43.62 -41.86 22.81
N LEU A 67 -42.91 -40.82 22.40
CA LEU A 67 -43.47 -39.78 21.51
C LEU A 67 -43.81 -40.36 20.13
N LEU A 68 -42.92 -41.16 19.54
CA LEU A 68 -43.16 -41.82 18.25
C LEU A 68 -44.41 -42.72 18.29
N LEU A 69 -44.59 -43.50 19.37
CA LEU A 69 -45.77 -44.33 19.56
C LEU A 69 -47.05 -43.50 19.65
N ARG A 70 -46.99 -42.35 20.34
CA ARG A 70 -48.12 -41.42 20.43
C ARG A 70 -48.49 -40.85 19.04
N LEU A 71 -47.51 -40.39 18.27
CA LEU A 71 -47.73 -39.86 16.92
C LEU A 71 -48.31 -40.90 15.96
N LYS A 72 -47.89 -42.16 16.10
CA LYS A 72 -48.49 -43.30 15.38
C LYS A 72 -49.96 -43.49 15.77
N ASN A 73 -50.27 -43.57 17.06
CA ASN A 73 -51.64 -43.78 17.55
C ASN A 73 -52.58 -42.63 17.14
N GLU A 74 -52.07 -41.41 17.05
CA GLU A 74 -52.78 -40.22 16.54
C GLU A 74 -52.84 -40.17 15.00
N ARG A 75 -52.34 -41.19 14.29
CA ARG A 75 -52.31 -41.31 12.82
C ARG A 75 -51.52 -40.20 12.10
N ILE A 76 -50.63 -39.50 12.80
CA ILE A 76 -49.71 -38.50 12.23
C ILE A 76 -48.50 -39.20 11.56
N LEU A 77 -48.09 -40.35 12.11
CA LEU A 77 -46.97 -41.16 11.63
C LEU A 77 -47.49 -42.52 11.14
N SER A 78 -47.08 -42.96 9.94
CA SER A 78 -47.47 -44.29 9.42
C SER A 78 -46.81 -45.43 10.21
N GLU A 79 -47.38 -46.64 10.16
CA GLU A 79 -46.79 -47.83 10.79
C GLU A 79 -45.36 -48.07 10.30
N GLU A 80 -45.14 -47.94 8.99
CA GLU A 80 -43.83 -48.14 8.37
C GLU A 80 -42.82 -47.10 8.87
N SER A 81 -43.18 -45.81 8.86
CA SER A 81 -42.31 -44.74 9.35
C SER A 81 -42.03 -44.87 10.85
N TYR A 82 -43.00 -45.32 11.64
CA TYR A 82 -42.81 -45.62 13.05
C TYR A 82 -41.78 -46.73 13.26
N ARG A 83 -41.91 -47.85 12.54
CA ARG A 83 -40.97 -48.98 12.64
C ARG A 83 -39.56 -48.56 12.20
N LEU A 84 -39.43 -47.79 11.12
CA LEU A 84 -38.14 -47.25 10.68
C LEU A 84 -37.54 -46.30 11.73
N ALA A 85 -38.32 -45.37 12.27
CA ALA A 85 -37.83 -44.40 13.26
C ALA A 85 -37.36 -45.06 14.58
N LEU A 86 -37.91 -46.22 14.96
CA LEU A 86 -37.44 -46.96 16.13
C LEU A 86 -36.04 -47.57 15.95
N LEU A 87 -35.67 -47.92 14.72
CA LEU A 87 -34.37 -48.52 14.38
C LEU A 87 -33.24 -47.48 14.40
N GLU A 88 -33.56 -46.21 14.20
CA GLU A 88 -32.56 -45.14 14.27
C GLU A 88 -32.03 -44.95 15.70
N PRO A 89 -30.70 -44.89 15.92
CA PRO A 89 -30.13 -44.67 17.24
C PRO A 89 -30.33 -43.21 17.69
N VAL A 90 -30.42 -43.00 19.00
CA VAL A 90 -30.29 -41.64 19.56
C VAL A 90 -28.84 -41.17 19.50
N PRO A 91 -28.59 -39.86 19.40
CA PRO A 91 -27.23 -39.34 19.44
C PRO A 91 -26.59 -39.68 20.78
N ARG A 92 -25.36 -40.20 20.74
CA ARG A 92 -24.55 -40.51 21.94
C ARG A 92 -23.38 -39.55 22.14
N ARG A 93 -23.14 -38.68 21.16
CA ARG A 93 -22.11 -37.65 21.18
C ARG A 93 -22.67 -36.33 20.66
N SER A 94 -22.06 -35.24 21.06
CA SER A 94 -22.19 -33.98 20.34
C SER A 94 -21.04 -33.88 19.34
N TYR A 95 -21.36 -33.53 18.09
CA TYR A 95 -20.36 -33.17 17.11
C TYR A 95 -19.77 -31.80 17.47
N SER A 96 -18.45 -31.66 17.44
CA SER A 96 -17.85 -30.34 17.29
C SER A 96 -18.30 -29.77 15.95
N THR A 97 -18.79 -28.54 15.98
CA THR A 97 -18.84 -27.71 14.77
C THR A 97 -17.40 -27.36 14.44
N ASP A 98 -16.97 -27.55 13.20
CA ASP A 98 -15.73 -26.93 12.73
C ASP A 98 -15.95 -25.42 12.83
N TRP A 99 -15.20 -24.74 13.71
CA TRP A 99 -15.32 -23.29 13.90
C TRP A 99 -14.53 -22.59 12.79
N LEU A 100 -15.11 -22.54 11.59
CA LEU A 100 -14.56 -21.78 10.48
C LEU A 100 -14.95 -20.30 10.59
N ALA A 101 -14.03 -19.43 10.19
CA ALA A 101 -14.17 -17.97 10.19
C ALA A 101 -14.76 -17.41 11.52
N PRO A 102 -14.21 -17.75 12.70
CA PRO A 102 -14.80 -17.35 13.98
C PRO A 102 -14.83 -15.83 14.18
N HIS A 103 -13.83 -15.09 13.68
CA HIS A 103 -13.84 -13.62 13.68
C HIS A 103 -15.00 -13.05 12.85
N LEU A 104 -15.18 -13.56 11.63
CA LEU A 104 -16.27 -13.15 10.75
C LEU A 104 -17.63 -13.45 11.40
N THR A 105 -17.79 -14.65 11.95
CA THR A 105 -19.02 -15.09 12.62
C THR A 105 -19.37 -14.15 13.76
N ARG A 106 -18.41 -13.81 14.62
CA ARG A 106 -18.62 -12.86 15.72
C ARG A 106 -18.98 -11.47 15.21
N TRP A 107 -18.27 -10.98 14.19
CA TRP A 107 -18.56 -9.66 13.61
C TRP A 107 -19.97 -9.59 13.01
N LEU A 108 -20.36 -10.58 12.20
CA LEU A 108 -21.68 -10.63 11.56
C LEU A 108 -22.81 -10.79 12.59
N HIS A 109 -22.60 -11.58 13.65
CA HIS A 109 -23.56 -11.70 14.75
C HIS A 109 -23.83 -10.36 15.43
N HIS A 110 -22.79 -9.56 15.69
CA HIS A 110 -22.96 -8.21 16.25
C HIS A 110 -23.58 -7.23 15.25
N ARG A 111 -23.25 -7.35 13.96
CA ARG A 111 -23.75 -6.44 12.92
C ARG A 111 -25.23 -6.67 12.58
N TYR A 112 -25.70 -7.91 12.64
CA TYR A 112 -27.06 -8.32 12.29
C TYR A 112 -27.69 -9.17 13.42
N PRO A 113 -27.89 -8.60 14.63
CA PRO A 113 -28.30 -9.35 15.82
C PRO A 113 -29.69 -9.99 15.69
N GLN A 114 -30.54 -9.46 14.80
CA GLN A 114 -31.89 -9.96 14.56
C GLN A 114 -31.95 -11.07 13.49
N GLN A 115 -30.86 -11.31 12.75
CA GLN A 115 -30.83 -12.34 11.72
C GLN A 115 -30.37 -13.67 12.32
N THR A 116 -31.21 -14.69 12.21
CA THR A 116 -30.91 -16.05 12.69
C THR A 116 -30.00 -16.83 11.74
N VAL A 117 -30.03 -16.49 10.44
CA VAL A 117 -29.20 -17.12 9.41
C VAL A 117 -28.64 -16.03 8.51
N ILE A 118 -27.31 -15.87 8.55
CA ILE A 118 -26.58 -14.93 7.71
C ILE A 118 -25.88 -15.74 6.63
N ARG A 119 -26.25 -15.51 5.36
CA ARG A 119 -25.61 -16.17 4.22
C ARG A 119 -24.45 -15.32 3.72
N THR A 120 -23.26 -15.91 3.69
CA THR A 120 -22.02 -15.24 3.31
C THR A 120 -21.49 -15.71 1.95
N THR A 121 -20.50 -14.98 1.42
CA THR A 121 -19.77 -15.33 0.19
C THR A 121 -18.59 -16.29 0.44
N ILE A 122 -18.35 -16.66 1.70
CA ILE A 122 -17.25 -17.52 2.11
C ILE A 122 -17.36 -18.88 1.43
N ASP A 123 -16.28 -19.29 0.79
CA ASP A 123 -16.14 -20.62 0.24
C ASP A 123 -15.53 -21.53 1.31
N VAL A 124 -16.20 -22.64 1.61
CA VAL A 124 -15.83 -23.52 2.73
C VAL A 124 -14.47 -24.18 2.53
N ASP A 125 -14.12 -24.52 1.30
CA ASP A 125 -12.87 -25.22 0.98
C ASP A 125 -11.71 -24.23 1.00
N LEU A 126 -11.90 -23.04 0.43
CA LEU A 126 -10.90 -21.97 0.48
C LEU A 126 -10.68 -21.45 1.90
N GLN A 127 -11.74 -21.33 2.72
CA GLN A 127 -11.64 -20.93 4.12
C GLN A 127 -10.81 -21.95 4.91
N ARG A 128 -11.13 -23.25 4.78
CA ARG A 128 -10.43 -24.32 5.48
C ARG A 128 -8.96 -24.39 5.08
N MET A 129 -8.67 -24.32 3.78
CA MET A 129 -7.31 -24.25 3.26
C MET A 129 -6.55 -23.05 3.85
N THR A 130 -7.15 -21.87 3.82
CA THR A 130 -6.51 -20.64 4.31
C THR A 130 -6.21 -20.71 5.80
N GLU A 131 -7.16 -21.16 6.63
CA GLU A 131 -6.97 -21.34 8.08
C GLU A 131 -5.89 -22.38 8.40
N GLN A 132 -5.81 -23.47 7.64
CA GLN A 132 -4.78 -24.47 7.82
C GLN A 132 -3.40 -23.89 7.51
N MET A 133 -3.24 -23.25 6.36
CA MET A 133 -1.95 -22.71 5.91
C MET A 133 -1.41 -21.63 6.85
N ILE A 134 -2.24 -20.68 7.28
CA ILE A 134 -1.80 -19.65 8.23
C ILE A 134 -1.47 -20.25 9.61
N ARG A 135 -2.21 -21.26 10.08
CA ARG A 135 -1.91 -21.95 11.34
C ARG A 135 -0.57 -22.67 11.29
N GLU A 136 -0.31 -23.43 10.23
CA GLU A 136 0.98 -24.10 10.01
C GLU A 136 2.11 -23.09 9.92
N TYR A 137 1.94 -22.02 9.13
CA TYR A 137 2.94 -20.97 8.97
C TYR A 137 3.18 -20.17 10.26
N SER A 138 2.16 -20.02 11.11
CA SER A 138 2.28 -19.32 12.39
C SER A 138 3.28 -19.99 13.34
N VAL A 139 3.48 -21.30 13.25
CA VAL A 139 4.48 -22.02 14.07
C VAL A 139 5.87 -21.52 13.74
N TYR A 140 6.17 -21.34 12.45
CA TYR A 140 7.41 -20.73 11.99
C TYR A 140 7.54 -19.28 12.45
N LEU A 141 6.50 -18.45 12.28
CA LEU A 141 6.53 -17.05 12.72
C LEU A 141 6.79 -16.92 14.23
N GLN A 142 6.18 -17.77 15.05
CA GLN A 142 6.36 -17.78 16.50
C GLN A 142 7.82 -18.08 16.89
N SER A 143 8.53 -18.94 16.15
CA SER A 143 9.96 -19.19 16.37
C SER A 143 10.83 -17.95 16.18
N LEU A 144 10.36 -16.98 15.39
CA LEU A 144 11.01 -15.68 15.16
C LEU A 144 10.54 -14.59 16.13
N GLY A 145 9.60 -14.90 17.04
CA GLY A 145 8.98 -13.93 17.95
C GLY A 145 7.84 -13.12 17.33
N ILE A 146 7.25 -13.59 16.23
CA ILE A 146 6.10 -12.98 15.55
C ILE A 146 4.87 -13.84 15.86
N ARG A 147 3.91 -13.27 16.57
CA ARG A 147 2.85 -14.05 17.23
C ARG A 147 1.54 -14.05 16.47
N ASN A 148 1.32 -13.09 15.57
CA ASN A 148 0.05 -12.93 14.88
C ASN A 148 0.24 -12.75 13.36
N ALA A 149 -0.80 -13.17 12.62
CA ALA A 149 -0.94 -12.93 11.20
C ALA A 149 -2.44 -12.89 10.85
N ALA A 150 -2.78 -12.31 9.70
CA ALA A 150 -4.14 -12.25 9.19
C ALA A 150 -4.13 -12.38 7.67
N VAL A 151 -5.16 -13.04 7.11
CA VAL A 151 -5.30 -13.28 5.66
C VAL A 151 -6.73 -13.01 5.23
N LEU A 152 -6.87 -12.20 4.19
CA LEU A 152 -8.13 -11.99 3.48
C LEU A 152 -7.98 -12.40 2.03
N LEU A 153 -8.95 -13.19 1.54
CA LEU A 153 -8.99 -13.68 0.17
C LEU A 153 -10.24 -13.16 -0.53
N VAL A 154 -10.04 -12.46 -1.63
CA VAL A 154 -11.09 -11.77 -2.39
C VAL A 154 -11.09 -12.29 -3.83
N ASP A 155 -12.26 -12.66 -4.30
CA ASP A 155 -12.57 -12.86 -5.71
C ASP A 155 -12.78 -11.48 -6.35
N ASN A 156 -11.94 -11.13 -7.33
CA ASN A 156 -12.00 -9.83 -8.00
C ASN A 156 -13.30 -9.66 -8.78
N ASP A 157 -13.95 -10.75 -9.19
CA ASP A 157 -15.28 -10.71 -9.76
C ASP A 157 -16.33 -10.40 -8.68
N GLY A 158 -16.88 -9.18 -8.75
CA GLY A 158 -17.83 -8.66 -7.78
C GLY A 158 -17.25 -8.30 -6.40
N GLY A 159 -15.93 -8.46 -6.17
CA GLY A 159 -15.32 -8.12 -4.88
C GLY A 159 -15.79 -9.01 -3.72
N LYS A 160 -16.05 -10.29 -3.99
CA LYS A 160 -16.59 -11.24 -3.00
C LYS A 160 -15.47 -11.81 -2.14
N VAL A 161 -15.58 -11.66 -0.82
CA VAL A 161 -14.64 -12.28 0.13
C VAL A 161 -14.91 -13.79 0.18
N ARG A 162 -13.91 -14.60 -0.15
CA ARG A 162 -14.02 -16.08 -0.14
C ARG A 162 -13.38 -16.72 1.08
N ALA A 163 -12.37 -16.10 1.67
CA ALA A 163 -11.81 -16.53 2.95
C ALA A 163 -11.47 -15.34 3.85
N TYR A 164 -11.73 -15.49 5.14
CA TYR A 164 -11.59 -14.45 6.17
C TYR A 164 -10.92 -15.05 7.41
N VAL A 165 -9.64 -14.73 7.64
CA VAL A 165 -8.89 -15.21 8.81
C VAL A 165 -8.26 -14.04 9.57
N GLY A 166 -8.86 -13.70 10.71
CA GLY A 166 -8.45 -12.57 11.56
C GLY A 166 -7.22 -12.85 12.44
N SER A 167 -6.93 -14.12 12.72
CA SER A 167 -5.74 -14.57 13.44
C SER A 167 -5.48 -16.07 13.15
N PRO A 168 -4.27 -16.60 13.39
CA PRO A 168 -3.96 -18.01 13.13
C PRO A 168 -4.71 -18.99 14.03
N ASP A 169 -4.97 -18.59 15.27
CA ASP A 169 -5.77 -19.35 16.24
C ASP A 169 -6.66 -18.39 17.04
N PHE A 170 -7.98 -18.52 16.89
CA PHE A 170 -8.96 -17.72 17.62
C PHE A 170 -8.94 -17.98 19.13
N PHE A 171 -8.48 -19.15 19.56
CA PHE A 171 -8.48 -19.56 20.97
C PHE A 171 -7.17 -19.27 21.70
N ASP A 172 -6.16 -18.73 21.01
CA ASP A 172 -4.93 -18.26 21.63
C ASP A 172 -5.23 -17.03 22.52
N ARG A 173 -5.27 -17.24 23.83
CA ARG A 173 -5.51 -16.16 24.79
C ARG A 173 -4.25 -15.37 25.12
N GLU A 174 -3.07 -15.97 24.96
CA GLU A 174 -1.79 -15.37 25.32
C GLU A 174 -1.42 -14.26 24.34
N HIS A 175 -1.64 -14.50 23.05
CA HIS A 175 -1.27 -13.56 21.98
C HIS A 175 -2.46 -12.84 21.35
N GLY A 176 -3.62 -12.84 22.01
CA GLY A 176 -4.78 -12.10 21.54
C GLY A 176 -5.40 -12.65 20.27
N GLY A 177 -5.50 -13.97 20.13
CA GLY A 177 -6.12 -14.67 19.00
C GLY A 177 -7.55 -14.23 18.69
N GLN A 178 -8.28 -13.71 19.68
CA GLN A 178 -9.60 -13.12 19.48
C GLN A 178 -9.58 -11.71 18.88
N VAL A 179 -8.43 -11.06 18.71
CA VAL A 179 -8.32 -9.80 17.98
C VAL A 179 -8.54 -10.09 16.49
N ASP A 180 -9.39 -9.30 15.86
CA ASP A 180 -9.64 -9.39 14.43
C ASP A 180 -8.61 -8.54 13.66
N GLY A 181 -7.51 -9.18 13.27
CA GLY A 181 -6.42 -8.53 12.55
C GLY A 181 -6.85 -7.92 11.22
N LEU A 182 -7.92 -8.44 10.60
CA LEU A 182 -8.43 -7.94 9.31
C LEU A 182 -9.14 -6.60 9.42
N ARG A 183 -9.58 -6.22 10.63
CA ARG A 183 -10.25 -4.95 10.91
C ARG A 183 -9.42 -4.03 11.81
N ALA A 184 -8.25 -4.45 12.24
CA ALA A 184 -7.35 -3.65 13.07
C ALA A 184 -6.54 -2.67 12.19
N PRO A 185 -6.64 -1.34 12.39
CA PRO A 185 -5.83 -0.38 11.66
C PRO A 185 -4.35 -0.55 12.02
N ARG A 186 -3.48 -0.61 11.01
CA ARG A 186 -2.02 -0.78 11.15
C ARG A 186 -1.31 0.16 10.21
N SER A 187 -0.04 0.48 10.50
CA SER A 187 0.75 1.31 9.58
C SER A 187 0.80 0.65 8.21
N SER A 188 0.49 1.40 7.15
CA SER A 188 0.44 0.87 5.78
C SER A 188 1.81 0.41 5.27
N GLY A 189 2.91 0.82 5.91
CA GLY A 189 4.24 0.73 5.34
C GLY A 189 4.25 1.28 3.90
N SER A 190 4.83 0.51 2.96
CA SER A 190 4.95 0.91 1.55
C SER A 190 3.82 0.43 0.62
N ILE A 191 2.71 -0.13 1.15
CA ILE A 191 1.66 -0.71 0.29
C ILE A 191 0.83 0.34 -0.46
N LEU A 192 0.95 1.62 -0.13
CA LEU A 192 0.25 2.71 -0.82
C LEU A 192 0.98 3.23 -2.08
N LYS A 193 2.28 2.89 -2.24
CA LYS A 193 3.10 3.36 -3.37
C LYS A 193 2.51 3.04 -4.75
N PRO A 194 1.97 1.84 -5.03
CA PRO A 194 1.42 1.54 -6.35
C PRO A 194 0.36 2.53 -6.82
N PHE A 195 -0.53 2.95 -5.92
CA PHE A 195 -1.61 3.88 -6.24
C PHE A 195 -1.06 5.28 -6.60
N LEU A 196 -0.07 5.77 -5.86
CA LEU A 196 0.58 7.04 -6.21
C LEU A 196 1.26 6.98 -7.58
N TYR A 197 1.94 5.87 -7.88
CA TYR A 197 2.63 5.71 -9.16
C TYR A 197 1.63 5.63 -10.32
N ALA A 198 0.51 4.94 -10.13
CA ALA A 198 -0.58 4.88 -11.10
C ALA A 198 -1.20 6.26 -11.37
N LEU A 199 -1.55 7.00 -10.31
CA LEU A 199 -2.10 8.35 -10.43
C LEU A 199 -1.10 9.33 -11.06
N ALA A 200 0.18 9.20 -10.74
CA ALA A 200 1.22 10.02 -11.33
C ALA A 200 1.43 9.74 -12.83
N MET A 201 1.09 8.53 -13.30
CA MET A 201 1.02 8.23 -14.74
C MET A 201 -0.18 8.91 -15.40
N ASP A 202 -1.37 8.87 -14.77
CA ASP A 202 -2.56 9.59 -15.26
C ASP A 202 -2.32 11.11 -15.32
N GLU A 203 -1.62 11.66 -14.33
CA GLU A 203 -1.23 13.08 -14.28
C GLU A 203 -0.05 13.45 -15.19
N GLY A 204 0.50 12.52 -15.97
CA GLY A 204 1.60 12.82 -16.89
C GLY A 204 2.90 13.23 -16.20
N LEU A 205 3.10 12.86 -14.94
CA LEU A 205 4.32 13.17 -14.19
C LEU A 205 5.43 12.16 -14.50
N ILE A 206 5.07 10.88 -14.66
CA ILE A 206 5.99 9.78 -14.90
C ILE A 206 5.38 8.73 -15.83
N LEU A 207 6.23 7.89 -16.39
CA LEU A 207 5.94 6.54 -16.87
C LEU A 207 6.96 5.57 -16.25
N PRO A 208 6.78 4.23 -16.36
CA PRO A 208 7.70 3.28 -15.75
C PRO A 208 9.17 3.50 -16.14
N GLN A 209 9.43 4.00 -17.34
CA GLN A 209 10.77 4.29 -17.87
C GLN A 209 11.33 5.64 -17.37
N THR A 210 10.49 6.56 -16.91
CA THR A 210 10.91 7.91 -16.52
C THR A 210 11.90 7.86 -15.37
N GLN A 211 13.05 8.51 -15.56
CA GLN A 211 14.07 8.64 -14.54
C GLN A 211 13.60 9.57 -13.41
N ILE A 212 13.66 9.07 -12.19
CA ILE A 212 13.38 9.77 -10.95
C ILE A 212 14.58 9.75 -10.01
N ARG A 213 14.64 10.75 -9.13
CA ARG A 213 15.79 11.02 -8.27
C ARG A 213 15.71 10.22 -6.97
N ASP A 214 16.77 9.50 -6.67
CA ASP A 214 17.04 8.82 -5.39
C ASP A 214 18.35 9.36 -4.78
N VAL A 215 18.32 10.62 -4.36
CA VAL A 215 19.43 11.35 -3.73
C VAL A 215 18.99 11.94 -2.39
N PRO A 216 19.91 12.26 -1.45
CA PRO A 216 19.55 12.95 -0.21
C PRO A 216 18.64 14.15 -0.47
N SER A 217 17.50 14.19 0.22
CA SER A 217 16.40 15.13 -0.05
C SER A 217 15.85 15.69 1.25
N TYR A 218 15.53 16.98 1.27
CA TYR A 218 15.03 17.69 2.44
C TYR A 218 13.71 18.41 2.12
N PHE A 219 12.70 18.23 2.97
CA PHE A 219 11.38 18.83 2.87
C PHE A 219 11.05 19.55 4.18
N GLY A 220 11.57 20.77 4.33
CA GLY A 220 11.61 21.44 5.63
C GLY A 220 12.47 20.63 6.61
N ALA A 221 11.91 20.29 7.77
CA ALA A 221 12.58 19.46 8.77
C ALA A 221 12.55 17.95 8.44
N PHE A 222 11.75 17.51 7.46
CA PHE A 222 11.61 16.10 7.11
C PHE A 222 12.66 15.68 6.06
N SER A 223 13.47 14.68 6.41
CA SER A 223 14.49 14.10 5.52
C SER A 223 14.28 12.60 5.40
N PRO A 224 13.61 12.11 4.34
CA PRO A 224 13.41 10.68 4.15
C PRO A 224 14.72 9.95 3.83
N ALA A 225 14.79 8.69 4.25
CA ALA A 225 15.84 7.75 3.88
C ALA A 225 15.22 6.46 3.33
N ASN A 226 15.95 5.78 2.44
CA ASN A 226 15.62 4.42 2.06
C ASN A 226 15.86 3.47 3.22
N PHE A 227 15.22 2.30 3.18
CA PHE A 227 15.32 1.30 4.25
C PHE A 227 16.75 0.82 4.49
N ASP A 228 17.56 0.74 3.44
CA ASP A 228 18.98 0.38 3.49
C ASP A 228 19.92 1.57 3.80
N HIS A 229 19.35 2.76 4.04
CA HIS A 229 20.07 4.03 4.22
C HIS A 229 21.02 4.39 3.05
N ARG A 230 20.81 3.79 1.87
CA ARG A 230 21.60 4.04 0.67
C ARG A 230 20.77 4.76 -0.38
N TYR A 231 21.45 5.54 -1.21
CA TYR A 231 20.88 6.29 -2.32
C TYR A 231 21.44 5.75 -3.64
N ARG A 232 20.62 5.73 -4.69
CA ARG A 232 20.97 5.17 -6.02
C ARG A 232 21.24 6.24 -7.07
N GLY A 233 21.05 7.51 -6.75
CA GLY A 233 21.23 8.62 -7.69
C GLY A 233 20.02 8.80 -8.60
N ILE A 234 20.04 8.14 -9.76
CA ILE A 234 18.94 8.14 -10.73
C ILE A 234 18.50 6.71 -10.97
N VAL A 235 17.19 6.47 -10.90
CA VAL A 235 16.55 5.18 -11.18
C VAL A 235 15.30 5.44 -12.02
N THR A 236 14.84 4.44 -12.76
CA THR A 236 13.52 4.55 -13.41
C THR A 236 12.39 4.45 -12.37
N ALA A 237 11.23 4.99 -12.68
CA ALA A 237 10.06 4.88 -11.80
C ALA A 237 9.66 3.42 -11.56
N GLY A 238 9.78 2.56 -12.58
CA GLY A 238 9.55 1.12 -12.46
C GLY A 238 10.49 0.48 -11.45
N GLU A 239 11.80 0.72 -11.56
CA GLU A 239 12.80 0.22 -10.61
C GLU A 239 12.57 0.74 -9.19
N ALA A 240 12.22 2.01 -9.04
CA ALA A 240 11.94 2.59 -7.74
C ALA A 240 10.72 1.96 -7.06
N LEU A 241 9.66 1.64 -7.82
CA LEU A 241 8.49 0.96 -7.30
C LEU A 241 8.80 -0.50 -6.93
N VAL A 242 9.54 -1.21 -7.79
CA VAL A 242 9.97 -2.60 -7.57
C VAL A 242 10.87 -2.72 -6.33
N ALA A 243 11.89 -1.86 -6.22
CA ALA A 243 12.77 -1.79 -5.07
C ALA A 243 12.11 -1.09 -3.86
N SER A 244 10.88 -0.59 -4.01
CA SER A 244 10.10 0.06 -2.97
C SER A 244 10.82 1.22 -2.28
N LEU A 245 11.55 2.03 -3.05
CA LEU A 245 12.37 3.13 -2.52
C LEU A 245 11.49 4.20 -1.87
N ASN A 246 11.97 4.77 -0.76
CA ASN A 246 11.22 5.77 0.01
C ASN A 246 11.41 7.16 -0.56
N VAL A 247 12.65 7.53 -0.86
CA VAL A 247 13.00 8.90 -1.27
C VAL A 247 12.31 9.28 -2.58
N PRO A 248 12.32 8.45 -3.65
CA PRO A 248 11.62 8.79 -4.88
C PRO A 248 10.10 8.84 -4.69
N ALA A 249 9.52 7.97 -3.86
CA ALA A 249 8.09 7.98 -3.56
C ALA A 249 7.66 9.26 -2.83
N VAL A 250 8.45 9.73 -1.86
CA VAL A 250 8.20 11.00 -1.17
C VAL A 250 8.32 12.19 -2.13
N ARG A 251 9.36 12.22 -2.98
CA ARG A 251 9.51 13.27 -4.01
C ARG A 251 8.34 13.27 -4.99
N LEU A 252 7.87 12.08 -5.38
CA LEU A 252 6.73 11.93 -6.26
C LEU A 252 5.43 12.43 -5.61
N LEU A 253 5.17 12.08 -4.34
CA LEU A 253 4.01 12.58 -3.60
C LEU A 253 4.05 14.11 -3.50
N ASN A 254 5.22 14.68 -3.22
CA ASN A 254 5.38 16.14 -3.17
C ASN A 254 5.12 16.81 -4.53
N SER A 255 5.39 16.12 -5.65
CA SER A 255 5.16 16.64 -7.01
C SER A 255 3.71 16.44 -7.46
N PHE A 256 3.09 15.31 -7.08
CA PHE A 256 1.70 14.98 -7.37
C PHE A 256 0.71 15.81 -6.53
N GLY A 257 1.05 16.07 -5.27
CA GLY A 257 0.22 16.78 -4.31
C GLY A 257 -0.29 15.87 -3.20
N LEU A 258 0.00 16.23 -1.96
CA LEU A 258 -0.42 15.50 -0.76
C LEU A 258 -1.96 15.42 -0.65
N HIS A 259 -2.63 16.55 -0.85
CA HIS A 259 -4.10 16.65 -0.69
C HIS A 259 -4.82 15.80 -1.74
N SER A 260 -4.42 15.90 -3.01
CA SER A 260 -4.98 15.08 -4.09
C SER A 260 -4.84 13.59 -3.80
N PHE A 261 -3.68 13.16 -3.28
CA PHE A 261 -3.47 11.74 -2.94
C PHE A 261 -4.32 11.32 -1.74
N TYR A 262 -4.42 12.16 -0.71
CA TYR A 262 -5.26 11.90 0.46
C TYR A 262 -6.73 11.72 0.08
N TYR A 263 -7.30 12.62 -0.73
CA TYR A 263 -8.70 12.53 -1.14
C TYR A 263 -8.95 11.32 -2.03
N PHE A 264 -8.02 10.99 -2.93
CA PHE A 264 -8.06 9.72 -3.65
C PHE A 264 -8.16 8.52 -2.71
N LEU A 265 -7.33 8.45 -1.66
CA LEU A 265 -7.37 7.32 -0.71
C LEU A 265 -8.74 7.20 -0.04
N ARG A 266 -9.34 8.32 0.37
CA ARG A 266 -10.69 8.38 0.95
C ARG A 266 -11.76 7.88 -0.02
N GLU A 267 -11.73 8.38 -1.26
CA GLU A 267 -12.67 7.97 -2.32
C GLU A 267 -12.49 6.51 -2.74
N ALA A 268 -11.26 5.98 -2.66
CA ALA A 268 -10.96 4.57 -2.89
C ALA A 268 -11.37 3.65 -1.72
N GLY A 269 -11.90 4.22 -0.63
CA GLY A 269 -12.48 3.46 0.48
C GLY A 269 -11.65 3.38 1.76
N LEU A 270 -10.56 4.14 1.91
CA LEU A 270 -9.83 4.20 3.18
C LEU A 270 -10.59 5.04 4.20
N SER A 271 -11.29 4.35 5.09
CA SER A 271 -12.05 4.95 6.20
C SER A 271 -11.19 5.24 7.43
N THR A 272 -10.02 4.61 7.52
CA THR A 272 -9.06 4.69 8.64
C THR A 272 -8.22 5.96 8.67
N LEU A 273 -8.27 6.80 7.64
CA LEU A 273 -7.66 8.12 7.67
C LEU A 273 -8.48 9.06 8.57
N PHE A 274 -7.93 9.42 9.73
CA PHE A 274 -8.63 10.20 10.77
C PHE A 274 -8.05 11.60 11.01
N ARG A 275 -6.90 11.91 10.42
CA ARG A 275 -6.26 13.24 10.49
C ARG A 275 -6.45 13.96 9.16
N GLU A 276 -6.45 15.28 9.21
CA GLU A 276 -6.38 16.11 8.00
C GLU A 276 -5.08 15.83 7.20
N PRO A 277 -5.06 16.08 5.87
CA PRO A 277 -3.91 15.77 5.02
C PRO A 277 -2.57 16.27 5.59
N ASP A 278 -2.53 17.51 6.08
CA ASP A 278 -1.33 18.14 6.64
C ASP A 278 -0.86 17.49 7.95
N GLY A 279 -1.76 16.84 8.68
CA GLY A 279 -1.45 16.05 9.87
C GLY A 279 -0.77 14.72 9.56
N TYR A 280 -0.94 14.20 8.35
CA TYR A 280 -0.18 13.05 7.84
C TYR A 280 1.13 13.48 7.18
N GLY A 281 1.09 14.55 6.38
CA GLY A 281 2.26 15.05 5.65
C GLY A 281 2.80 14.05 4.62
N LEU A 282 3.99 14.33 4.08
CA LEU A 282 4.68 13.43 3.16
C LEU A 282 4.98 12.02 3.71
N PRO A 283 5.13 11.78 5.03
CA PRO A 283 5.22 10.43 5.58
C PRO A 283 4.04 9.50 5.22
N LEU A 284 2.89 10.05 4.79
CA LEU A 284 1.71 9.30 4.32
C LEU A 284 2.09 8.15 3.36
N ILE A 285 2.95 8.40 2.38
CA ILE A 285 3.31 7.42 1.34
C ILE A 285 4.29 6.32 1.80
N ILE A 286 4.91 6.49 2.97
CA ILE A 286 5.93 5.57 3.49
C ILE A 286 5.53 4.92 4.83
N GLY A 287 4.23 4.85 5.11
CA GLY A 287 3.70 4.16 6.28
C GLY A 287 3.15 5.07 7.37
N GLY A 288 2.99 6.36 7.09
CA GLY A 288 2.37 7.31 8.01
C GLY A 288 0.85 7.16 8.15
N ALA A 289 0.19 6.43 7.25
CA ALA A 289 -1.23 6.13 7.32
C ALA A 289 -1.52 4.80 8.02
N GLU A 290 -2.62 4.77 8.74
CA GLU A 290 -3.25 3.56 9.25
C GLU A 290 -4.19 2.97 8.19
N VAL A 291 -4.11 1.66 7.97
CA VAL A 291 -4.91 0.90 6.98
C VAL A 291 -5.23 -0.48 7.57
N THR A 292 -6.44 -0.98 7.35
CA THR A 292 -6.81 -2.37 7.70
C THR A 292 -6.50 -3.34 6.55
N PRO A 293 -6.23 -4.64 6.81
CA PRO A 293 -6.11 -5.61 5.72
C PRO A 293 -7.34 -5.71 4.82
N TRP A 294 -8.53 -5.46 5.38
CA TRP A 294 -9.77 -5.34 4.61
C TRP A 294 -9.72 -4.21 3.56
N GLU A 295 -9.37 -2.99 3.99
CA GLU A 295 -9.24 -1.84 3.10
C GLU A 295 -8.13 -2.04 2.07
N ALA A 296 -6.98 -2.60 2.48
CA ALA A 296 -5.89 -2.91 1.58
C ALA A 296 -6.34 -3.90 0.48
N ALA A 297 -7.04 -4.98 0.82
CA ALA A 297 -7.56 -5.93 -0.16
C ALA A 297 -8.57 -5.27 -1.10
N ALA A 298 -9.46 -4.42 -0.59
CA ALA A 298 -10.45 -3.70 -1.41
C ALA A 298 -9.78 -2.78 -2.44
N MET A 299 -8.79 -1.97 -2.00
CA MET A 299 -8.05 -1.10 -2.91
C MET A 299 -7.29 -1.88 -3.99
N TYR A 300 -6.60 -2.95 -3.60
CA TYR A 300 -5.84 -3.77 -4.55
C TYR A 300 -6.75 -4.53 -5.52
N SER A 301 -7.95 -4.94 -5.08
CA SER A 301 -8.98 -5.48 -5.96
C SER A 301 -9.47 -4.42 -6.96
N GLY A 302 -9.58 -3.15 -6.54
CA GLY A 302 -9.89 -2.05 -7.44
C GLY A 302 -8.81 -1.81 -8.50
N LEU A 303 -7.53 -1.88 -8.10
CA LEU A 303 -6.40 -1.83 -9.04
C LEU A 303 -6.43 -3.00 -10.03
N ALA A 304 -6.68 -4.22 -9.53
CA ALA A 304 -6.82 -5.43 -10.34
C ALA A 304 -7.98 -5.35 -11.36
N ASN A 305 -9.05 -4.62 -11.02
CA ASN A 305 -10.20 -4.33 -11.87
C ASN A 305 -10.00 -3.06 -12.74
N GLY A 306 -8.76 -2.76 -13.10
CA GLY A 306 -8.42 -1.67 -14.01
C GLY A 306 -8.65 -0.28 -13.41
N GLY A 307 -8.54 -0.14 -12.08
CA GLY A 307 -8.76 1.12 -11.37
C GLY A 307 -10.23 1.42 -11.02
N LEU A 308 -11.11 0.41 -11.13
CA LEU A 308 -12.51 0.49 -10.68
C LEU A 308 -12.60 0.11 -9.20
N PHE A 309 -12.69 1.11 -8.32
CA PHE A 309 -12.76 0.92 -6.87
C PHE A 309 -14.20 0.78 -6.41
N ARG A 310 -14.45 -0.25 -5.60
CA ARG A 310 -15.72 -0.54 -4.94
C ARG A 310 -15.51 -1.27 -3.62
N PRO A 311 -16.46 -1.23 -2.68
CA PRO A 311 -16.42 -2.06 -1.49
C PRO A 311 -16.38 -3.55 -1.83
N ILE A 312 -15.60 -4.31 -1.06
CA ILE A 312 -15.68 -5.77 -1.03
C ILE A 312 -16.78 -6.21 -0.07
N SER A 313 -17.35 -7.39 -0.28
CA SER A 313 -18.48 -7.88 0.50
C SER A 313 -18.30 -9.32 0.98
N VAL A 314 -18.81 -9.59 2.18
CA VAL A 314 -18.96 -10.94 2.74
C VAL A 314 -20.40 -11.45 2.62
N MET A 315 -21.34 -10.64 2.13
CA MET A 315 -22.77 -10.95 2.13
C MET A 315 -23.18 -11.61 0.80
N ALA A 316 -23.87 -12.75 0.87
CA ALA A 316 -24.27 -13.51 -0.33
C ALA A 316 -25.36 -12.81 -1.16
N ARG A 317 -26.20 -12.02 -0.50
CA ARG A 317 -27.13 -11.10 -1.14
C ARG A 317 -26.61 -9.70 -0.91
N ASP A 318 -26.72 -8.88 -1.94
CA ASP A 318 -26.49 -7.45 -1.82
C ASP A 318 -27.39 -6.93 -0.69
N ASP A 319 -26.78 -6.33 0.33
CA ASP A 319 -27.51 -5.80 1.48
C ASP A 319 -28.12 -4.43 1.20
N GLY A 320 -28.19 -4.05 -0.08
CA GLY A 320 -28.67 -2.75 -0.55
C GLY A 320 -27.67 -1.63 -0.27
N ASN A 321 -26.49 -1.97 0.24
CA ASN A 321 -25.39 -1.06 0.49
C ASN A 321 -24.43 -1.14 -0.70
N ALA A 322 -24.98 -0.95 -1.91
CA ALA A 322 -24.20 -0.69 -3.10
C ALA A 322 -23.42 0.60 -2.82
N GLY A 323 -22.21 0.44 -2.30
CA GLY A 323 -21.37 1.56 -1.98
C GLY A 323 -20.89 2.26 -3.24
N PHE A 324 -19.91 3.14 -3.08
CA PHE A 324 -19.29 3.81 -4.20
C PHE A 324 -18.77 2.80 -5.24
N GLU A 325 -18.93 3.11 -6.51
CA GLU A 325 -18.21 2.44 -7.60
C GLU A 325 -17.63 3.54 -8.49
N HIS A 326 -16.33 3.73 -8.40
CA HIS A 326 -15.64 4.83 -9.07
C HIS A 326 -14.39 4.34 -9.77
N ARG A 327 -14.23 4.70 -11.04
CA ARG A 327 -12.95 4.55 -11.73
C ARG A 327 -12.07 5.75 -11.38
N LEU A 328 -11.17 5.56 -10.42
CA LEU A 328 -10.28 6.62 -9.91
C LEU A 328 -8.88 6.57 -10.52
N ILE A 329 -8.53 5.46 -11.17
CA ILE A 329 -7.28 5.26 -11.92
C ILE A 329 -7.68 4.75 -13.31
N SER A 330 -7.02 5.23 -14.36
CA SER A 330 -7.26 4.71 -15.72
C SER A 330 -6.90 3.22 -15.82
N ALA A 331 -7.57 2.48 -16.70
CA ALA A 331 -7.25 1.08 -16.93
C ALA A 331 -5.80 0.94 -17.46
N GLY A 332 -5.35 1.89 -18.28
CA GLY A 332 -3.98 1.97 -18.77
C GLY A 332 -2.94 2.11 -17.64
N ALA A 333 -3.13 3.05 -16.72
CA ALA A 333 -2.21 3.25 -15.59
C ALA A 333 -2.24 2.09 -14.59
N ALA A 334 -3.42 1.53 -14.33
CA ALA A 334 -3.57 0.32 -13.51
C ALA A 334 -2.79 -0.86 -14.13
N TYR A 335 -2.97 -1.12 -15.42
CA TYR A 335 -2.27 -2.17 -16.16
C TYR A 335 -0.75 -2.00 -16.12
N LEU A 336 -0.23 -0.79 -16.38
CA LEU A 336 1.20 -0.51 -16.33
C LEU A 336 1.78 -0.69 -14.93
N THR A 337 1.04 -0.27 -13.89
CA THR A 337 1.45 -0.46 -12.49
C THR A 337 1.52 -1.94 -12.14
N LEU A 338 0.51 -2.73 -12.50
CA LEU A 338 0.47 -4.17 -12.28
C LEU A 338 1.61 -4.89 -13.01
N ARG A 339 1.91 -4.49 -14.25
CA ARG A 339 3.09 -5.01 -14.98
C ARG A 339 4.39 -4.76 -14.22
N VAL A 340 4.61 -3.55 -13.72
CA VAL A 340 5.80 -3.24 -12.89
C VAL A 340 5.83 -4.09 -11.62
N LEU A 341 4.68 -4.28 -10.96
CA LEU A 341 4.59 -5.10 -9.74
C LEU A 341 4.75 -6.60 -9.99
N ASN A 342 4.57 -7.08 -11.22
CA ASN A 342 4.86 -8.45 -11.59
C ASN A 342 6.38 -8.72 -11.68
N ASP A 343 7.20 -7.70 -11.89
CA ASP A 343 8.67 -7.79 -11.92
C ASP A 343 9.32 -7.81 -10.52
N VAL A 344 8.53 -7.66 -9.45
CA VAL A 344 9.04 -7.72 -8.07
C VAL A 344 9.59 -9.12 -7.77
N LYS A 345 10.92 -9.19 -7.57
CA LYS A 345 11.65 -10.44 -7.30
C LYS A 345 11.08 -11.18 -6.11
N ARG A 346 10.81 -12.48 -6.28
CA ARG A 346 10.32 -13.38 -5.22
C ARG A 346 11.52 -13.89 -4.38
N PRO A 347 11.60 -13.58 -3.07
CA PRO A 347 12.66 -14.08 -2.20
C PRO A 347 12.79 -15.61 -2.27
N GLY A 348 14.02 -16.14 -2.29
CA GLY A 348 14.28 -17.59 -2.37
C GLY A 348 14.26 -18.20 -3.79
N SER A 349 14.04 -17.39 -4.83
CA SER A 349 14.06 -17.83 -6.24
C SER A 349 14.98 -16.97 -7.13
N GLU A 350 15.95 -16.32 -6.48
CA GLU A 350 16.75 -15.19 -6.97
C GLU A 350 17.49 -15.44 -8.28
N TYR A 351 17.73 -16.70 -8.65
CA TYR A 351 18.42 -17.10 -9.88
C TYR A 351 17.56 -17.88 -10.89
N TYR A 352 16.36 -18.37 -10.53
CA TYR A 352 15.66 -19.39 -11.34
C TYR A 352 14.16 -19.15 -11.56
N TRP A 353 13.56 -18.05 -11.05
CA TRP A 353 12.11 -17.85 -11.13
C TRP A 353 11.53 -17.73 -12.55
N ARG A 354 12.30 -17.21 -13.52
CA ARG A 354 11.90 -17.20 -14.95
C ARG A 354 12.02 -18.57 -15.62
N GLN A 355 12.76 -19.51 -15.00
CA GLN A 355 12.98 -20.86 -15.55
C GLN A 355 12.03 -21.91 -14.96
N TYR A 356 11.36 -21.63 -13.83
CA TYR A 356 10.23 -22.44 -13.37
C TYR A 356 8.95 -22.02 -14.11
N SER A 357 8.75 -22.60 -15.29
CA SER A 357 7.60 -22.48 -16.20
C SER A 357 6.22 -22.80 -15.59
N ASN A 358 6.14 -23.15 -14.30
CA ASN A 358 4.94 -23.66 -13.65
C ASN A 358 4.31 -22.75 -12.59
N GLN A 359 4.74 -21.48 -12.48
CA GLN A 359 4.14 -20.51 -11.55
C GLN A 359 3.32 -19.46 -12.30
N TRP A 360 2.03 -19.40 -12.01
CA TRP A 360 1.13 -18.39 -12.60
C TRP A 360 1.59 -16.98 -12.19
N PRO A 361 1.60 -16.01 -13.13
CA PRO A 361 2.03 -14.67 -12.82
C PRO A 361 0.97 -13.95 -11.98
N PHE A 362 1.43 -13.25 -10.95
CA PHE A 362 0.62 -12.32 -10.17
C PHE A 362 1.49 -11.12 -9.81
N SER A 363 0.84 -9.98 -9.58
CA SER A 363 1.48 -8.73 -9.22
C SER A 363 1.40 -8.56 -7.70
N TRP A 364 2.45 -8.09 -7.04
CA TRP A 364 2.42 -8.01 -5.58
C TRP A 364 3.27 -6.87 -5.04
N LYS A 365 2.94 -6.42 -3.82
CA LYS A 365 3.64 -5.35 -3.13
C LYS A 365 3.84 -5.70 -1.66
N THR A 366 5.05 -5.43 -1.19
CA THR A 366 5.41 -5.52 0.23
C THR A 366 5.25 -4.19 0.95
N GLY A 367 5.00 -4.26 2.25
CA GLY A 367 5.11 -3.12 3.16
C GLY A 367 5.75 -3.55 4.47
N THR A 368 6.61 -2.71 5.02
CA THR A 368 7.15 -2.87 6.37
C THR A 368 6.99 -1.53 7.06
N SER A 369 6.40 -1.50 8.26
CA SER A 369 6.25 -0.26 9.03
C SER A 369 7.54 0.12 9.76
N TYR A 370 7.62 1.40 10.16
CA TYR A 370 8.72 1.89 10.99
C TYR A 370 8.74 1.15 12.34
N GLY A 371 9.95 0.82 12.82
CA GLY A 371 10.12 0.00 14.02
C GLY A 371 9.71 -1.47 13.83
N GLN A 372 9.47 -1.91 12.59
CA GLN A 372 9.21 -3.31 12.21
C GLN A 372 8.08 -3.92 13.04
N ARG A 373 6.94 -3.21 13.10
CA ARG A 373 5.73 -3.63 13.83
C ARG A 373 4.73 -4.35 12.95
N ASP A 374 4.73 -4.03 11.67
CA ASP A 374 3.80 -4.53 10.67
C ASP A 374 4.56 -4.97 9.42
N ALA A 375 4.30 -6.21 8.98
CA ALA A 375 4.71 -6.72 7.68
C ALA A 375 3.49 -7.02 6.83
N TRP A 376 3.51 -6.53 5.61
CA TRP A 376 2.45 -6.67 4.63
C TRP A 376 2.97 -7.35 3.38
N ALA A 377 2.13 -8.20 2.80
CA ALA A 377 2.23 -8.64 1.42
C ALA A 377 0.82 -8.65 0.82
N VAL A 378 0.60 -7.82 -0.20
CA VAL A 378 -0.67 -7.79 -0.93
C VAL A 378 -0.40 -8.18 -2.38
N GLY A 379 -1.11 -9.19 -2.86
CA GLY A 379 -0.93 -9.73 -4.20
C GLY A 379 -2.23 -9.83 -4.96
N VAL A 380 -2.15 -9.67 -6.28
CA VAL A 380 -3.29 -9.64 -7.20
C VAL A 380 -3.00 -10.40 -8.49
N SER A 381 -3.96 -11.21 -8.91
CA SER A 381 -4.11 -11.75 -10.26
C SER A 381 -5.43 -11.23 -10.86
N PRO A 382 -5.78 -11.56 -12.12
CA PRO A 382 -7.08 -11.18 -12.65
C PRO A 382 -8.25 -11.75 -11.83
N GLN A 383 -8.09 -12.93 -11.25
CA GLN A 383 -9.14 -13.60 -10.48
C GLN A 383 -9.13 -13.24 -8.99
N TRP A 384 -7.96 -13.07 -8.40
CA TRP A 384 -7.81 -13.10 -6.94
C TRP A 384 -7.03 -11.91 -6.42
N THR A 385 -7.48 -11.37 -5.28
CA THR A 385 -6.71 -10.45 -4.44
C THR A 385 -6.52 -11.08 -3.07
N ILE A 386 -5.29 -11.10 -2.58
CA ILE A 386 -4.94 -11.62 -1.25
C ILE A 386 -4.18 -10.55 -0.49
N ALA A 387 -4.65 -10.24 0.72
CA ALA A 387 -3.93 -9.38 1.66
C ALA A 387 -3.45 -10.23 2.85
N VAL A 388 -2.13 -10.25 3.06
CA VAL A 388 -1.48 -10.90 4.20
C VAL A 388 -0.85 -9.84 5.09
N TRP A 389 -1.14 -9.90 6.38
CA TRP A 389 -0.47 -9.13 7.42
C TRP A 389 0.18 -10.07 8.43
N ALA A 390 1.36 -9.70 8.94
CA ALA A 390 2.05 -10.36 10.04
C ALA A 390 2.61 -9.32 11.02
N GLY A 391 2.61 -9.64 12.31
CA GLY A 391 3.09 -8.76 13.36
C GLY A 391 2.68 -9.23 14.76
N ASN A 392 2.68 -8.32 15.72
CA ASN A 392 2.22 -8.59 17.08
C ASN A 392 1.07 -7.64 17.43
N PHE A 393 -0.06 -8.18 17.91
CA PHE A 393 -1.23 -7.36 18.18
C PHE A 393 -1.01 -6.32 19.28
N ASN A 394 -0.09 -6.60 20.22
CA ASN A 394 0.36 -5.68 21.26
C ASN A 394 1.22 -4.50 20.75
N GLY A 395 1.57 -4.46 19.44
CA GLY A 395 2.35 -3.39 18.83
C GLY A 395 3.87 -3.49 19.02
N GLN A 396 4.36 -4.57 19.64
CA GLN A 396 5.80 -4.82 19.80
C GLN A 396 6.45 -5.11 18.45
N GLY A 397 7.47 -4.32 18.10
CA GLY A 397 8.28 -4.55 16.90
C GLY A 397 9.17 -5.79 17.00
N ASN A 398 9.60 -6.31 15.87
CA ASN A 398 10.46 -7.49 15.80
C ASN A 398 11.50 -7.36 14.67
N ALA A 399 12.78 -7.59 14.99
CA ALA A 399 13.92 -7.51 14.08
C ALA A 399 13.79 -8.37 12.81
N ASN A 400 13.12 -9.51 12.93
CA ASN A 400 12.90 -10.47 11.85
C ASN A 400 11.69 -10.11 10.97
N LEU A 401 10.90 -9.10 11.36
CA LEU A 401 9.67 -8.75 10.67
C LEU A 401 9.93 -7.94 9.41
N SER A 402 9.61 -8.51 8.25
CA SER A 402 9.69 -7.82 6.96
C SER A 402 8.61 -8.31 6.02
N GLY A 403 7.97 -7.41 5.26
CA GLY A 403 6.92 -7.78 4.31
C GLY A 403 7.34 -8.86 3.31
N ALA A 404 8.61 -8.86 2.88
CA ALA A 404 9.14 -9.83 1.93
C ALA A 404 9.44 -11.20 2.57
N ALA A 405 9.94 -11.22 3.82
CA ALA A 405 10.41 -12.44 4.48
C ALA A 405 9.34 -13.14 5.32
N THR A 406 8.32 -12.41 5.80
CA THR A 406 7.30 -12.97 6.70
C THR A 406 5.91 -13.01 6.06
N ALA A 407 5.40 -11.91 5.52
CA ALA A 407 4.08 -11.93 4.86
C ALA A 407 4.13 -12.54 3.44
N GLY A 408 5.22 -12.32 2.70
CA GLY A 408 5.42 -12.76 1.32
C GLY A 408 5.34 -14.28 1.10
N PRO A 409 6.01 -15.14 1.89
CA PRO A 409 5.95 -16.59 1.70
C PRO A 409 4.52 -17.14 1.80
N LEU A 410 3.76 -16.73 2.81
CA LEU A 410 2.36 -17.14 2.98
C LEU A 410 1.49 -16.67 1.80
N LEU A 411 1.70 -15.44 1.30
CA LEU A 411 1.03 -14.94 0.10
C LEU A 411 1.28 -15.86 -1.11
N PHE A 412 2.53 -16.27 -1.34
CA PHE A 412 2.90 -17.09 -2.48
C PHE A 412 2.34 -18.50 -2.41
N ASP A 413 2.36 -19.10 -1.22
CA ASP A 413 1.81 -20.44 -1.03
C ASP A 413 0.29 -20.42 -1.22
N LEU A 414 -0.41 -19.38 -0.77
CA LEU A 414 -1.84 -19.21 -1.03
C LEU A 414 -2.12 -19.13 -2.54
N PHE A 415 -1.40 -18.27 -3.29
CA PHE A 415 -1.56 -18.18 -4.75
C PHE A 415 -1.27 -19.51 -5.48
N ARG A 416 -0.34 -20.31 -4.95
CA ARG A 416 0.00 -21.62 -5.55
C ARG A 416 -1.16 -22.60 -5.49
N ASN A 417 -1.95 -22.56 -4.41
CA ASN A 417 -3.04 -23.48 -4.11
C ASN A 417 -4.43 -22.98 -4.52
N LEU A 418 -4.55 -21.76 -5.03
CA LEU A 418 -5.81 -21.24 -5.52
C LEU A 418 -6.25 -21.88 -6.85
N PRO A 419 -7.57 -21.94 -7.12
CA PRO A 419 -8.11 -22.28 -8.42
C PRO A 419 -7.59 -21.34 -9.52
N LYS A 420 -7.35 -21.93 -10.69
CA LYS A 420 -6.63 -21.32 -11.82
C LYS A 420 -7.51 -21.41 -13.07
N ASP A 421 -7.82 -20.27 -13.68
CA ASP A 421 -8.57 -20.17 -14.93
C ASP A 421 -7.62 -19.83 -16.10
N PRO A 422 -7.38 -20.78 -17.05
CA PRO A 422 -6.40 -20.60 -18.13
C PRO A 422 -6.66 -19.40 -19.03
N ASP A 423 -7.88 -18.87 -19.04
CA ASP A 423 -8.24 -17.66 -19.79
C ASP A 423 -7.86 -16.37 -19.04
N LYS A 424 -7.42 -16.49 -17.77
CA LYS A 424 -7.11 -15.38 -16.85
C LYS A 424 -5.69 -15.47 -16.27
N ILE A 425 -4.72 -15.87 -17.08
CA ILE A 425 -3.30 -16.01 -16.67
C ILE A 425 -2.74 -14.69 -16.14
N PHE A 426 -2.94 -13.59 -16.86
CA PHE A 426 -2.52 -12.24 -16.46
C PHE A 426 -3.55 -11.20 -16.92
N PHE A 427 -3.40 -9.96 -16.47
CA PHE A 427 -4.32 -8.87 -16.80
C PHE A 427 -4.38 -8.64 -18.31
N ALA A 428 -5.59 -8.62 -18.86
CA ALA A 428 -5.81 -8.28 -20.26
C ALA A 428 -5.30 -6.87 -20.55
N ARG A 429 -4.60 -6.68 -21.67
CA ARG A 429 -4.11 -5.35 -22.08
C ARG A 429 -5.32 -4.49 -22.46
N PRO A 430 -5.56 -3.34 -21.80
CA PRO A 430 -6.67 -2.45 -22.14
C PRO A 430 -6.31 -1.58 -23.34
N SER A 431 -6.35 -2.16 -24.55
CA SER A 431 -5.91 -1.48 -25.78
C SER A 431 -6.65 -0.16 -26.02
N GLU A 432 -7.93 -0.08 -25.65
CA GLU A 432 -8.77 1.12 -25.78
C GLU A 432 -8.38 2.25 -24.81
N ASP A 433 -7.56 1.98 -23.80
CA ASP A 433 -7.11 2.97 -22.81
C ASP A 433 -5.59 3.14 -22.80
N LEU A 434 -4.94 2.73 -23.91
CA LEU A 434 -3.50 2.85 -24.12
C LEU A 434 -3.20 3.52 -25.46
N LYS A 435 -2.14 4.33 -25.49
CA LYS A 435 -1.56 4.92 -26.70
C LYS A 435 -0.06 4.65 -26.78
N GLU A 436 0.51 4.67 -27.98
CA GLU A 436 1.95 4.68 -28.16
C GLU A 436 2.50 6.11 -28.07
N ILE A 437 3.65 6.27 -27.41
CA ILE A 437 4.38 7.54 -27.34
C ILE A 437 5.88 7.33 -27.52
N GLU A 438 6.59 8.39 -27.92
CA GLU A 438 8.05 8.41 -28.00
C GLU A 438 8.68 9.03 -26.75
N LEU A 439 9.58 8.27 -26.12
CA LEU A 439 10.39 8.69 -24.99
C LEU A 439 11.85 8.84 -25.39
N CYS A 440 12.58 9.67 -24.67
CA CYS A 440 14.03 9.66 -24.70
C CYS A 440 14.54 8.31 -24.17
N ALA A 441 15.35 7.60 -24.94
CA ALA A 441 15.85 6.27 -24.59
C ALA A 441 16.64 6.27 -23.27
N ARG A 442 17.36 7.36 -22.98
CA ARG A 442 18.23 7.47 -21.80
C ARG A 442 17.51 7.93 -20.55
N THR A 443 16.51 8.81 -20.69
CA THR A 443 15.90 9.50 -19.52
C THR A 443 14.46 9.07 -19.26
N GLY A 444 13.79 8.43 -20.23
CA GLY A 444 12.39 8.00 -20.12
C GLY A 444 11.38 9.14 -19.98
N PHE A 445 11.79 10.39 -20.20
CA PHE A 445 10.88 11.52 -20.39
C PHE A 445 10.39 11.58 -21.83
N LYS A 446 9.35 12.38 -22.11
CA LYS A 446 8.90 12.62 -23.49
C LYS A 446 10.07 13.14 -24.32
N ALA A 447 10.32 12.51 -25.47
CA ALA A 447 11.45 12.88 -26.31
C ALA A 447 11.31 14.32 -26.80
N GLY A 448 12.32 15.15 -26.51
CA GLY A 448 12.48 16.48 -27.11
C GLY A 448 13.26 16.41 -28.42
N PRO A 449 13.40 17.55 -29.12
CA PRO A 449 14.21 17.64 -30.34
C PRO A 449 15.69 17.35 -30.11
N ASP A 450 16.18 17.58 -28.89
CA ASP A 450 17.58 17.36 -28.50
C ASP A 450 17.84 15.96 -27.92
N CYS A 451 16.89 15.03 -28.01
CA CYS A 451 17.12 13.65 -27.55
C CYS A 451 17.80 12.84 -28.67
N PRO A 452 19.00 12.28 -28.46
CA PRO A 452 19.76 11.60 -29.51
C PRO A 452 19.14 10.26 -29.91
N GLU A 453 18.54 9.57 -28.94
CA GLU A 453 17.91 8.27 -29.12
C GLU A 453 16.49 8.31 -28.55
N LYS A 454 15.54 7.72 -29.30
CA LYS A 454 14.13 7.64 -28.94
C LYS A 454 13.69 6.19 -28.89
N ILE A 455 12.79 5.87 -27.97
CA ILE A 455 12.12 4.57 -27.87
C ILE A 455 10.60 4.77 -27.90
N ARG A 456 9.89 3.81 -28.47
CA ARG A 456 8.43 3.76 -28.39
C ARG A 456 8.01 2.94 -27.17
N THR A 457 7.00 3.42 -26.47
CA THR A 457 6.37 2.68 -25.36
C THR A 457 4.88 2.96 -25.33
N ILE A 458 4.18 2.20 -24.51
CA ILE A 458 2.75 2.41 -24.23
C ILE A 458 2.57 3.34 -23.03
N ALA A 459 1.50 4.13 -23.06
CA ALA A 459 1.12 5.06 -22.01
C ALA A 459 -0.41 5.12 -21.90
N PRO A 460 -1.01 5.56 -20.77
CA PRO A 460 -2.45 5.71 -20.66
C PRO A 460 -2.99 6.68 -21.72
N LEU A 461 -4.12 6.33 -22.35
CA LEU A 461 -4.67 7.11 -23.47
C LEU A 461 -4.97 8.54 -23.06
N HIS A 462 -5.66 8.70 -21.92
CA HIS A 462 -6.13 9.99 -21.41
C HIS A 462 -5.19 10.69 -20.41
N MET A 463 -3.93 10.21 -20.26
CA MET A 463 -2.96 10.88 -19.39
C MET A 463 -2.74 12.34 -19.80
N LYS A 464 -2.48 13.23 -18.83
CA LYS A 464 -1.99 14.58 -19.11
C LYS A 464 -0.65 14.54 -19.86
N PRO A 465 -0.29 15.60 -20.61
CA PRO A 465 0.95 15.61 -21.38
C PRO A 465 2.19 15.35 -20.52
N LEU A 466 2.95 14.30 -20.87
CA LEU A 466 4.22 13.99 -20.21
C LEU A 466 5.25 15.10 -20.41
N ASN A 467 5.99 15.43 -19.35
CA ASN A 467 7.07 16.42 -19.39
C ASN A 467 8.13 16.05 -20.44
N LEU A 468 8.56 17.05 -21.22
CA LEU A 468 9.70 16.92 -22.14
C LEU A 468 10.98 16.66 -21.35
N CYS A 469 11.90 15.90 -21.96
CA CYS A 469 13.19 15.58 -21.37
C CYS A 469 13.95 16.85 -20.91
N PRO A 470 14.16 17.05 -19.59
CA PRO A 470 14.80 18.26 -19.08
C PRO A 470 16.33 18.16 -19.04
N TYR A 471 16.89 16.98 -19.29
CA TYR A 471 18.33 16.70 -19.10
C TYR A 471 19.15 16.84 -20.37
N HIS A 472 18.62 16.48 -21.54
CA HIS A 472 19.31 16.75 -22.80
C HIS A 472 19.20 18.22 -23.15
N LYS A 473 20.32 18.93 -23.10
CA LYS A 473 20.39 20.34 -23.50
C LYS A 473 21.34 20.50 -24.66
N ARG A 474 20.90 21.32 -25.60
CA ARG A 474 21.74 21.88 -26.63
C ARG A 474 22.64 22.95 -26.03
N ILE A 475 23.95 22.76 -26.19
CA ILE A 475 24.97 23.75 -25.84
C ILE A 475 25.76 24.10 -27.10
N PHE A 476 26.43 25.24 -27.06
CA PHE A 476 27.32 25.66 -28.14
C PHE A 476 28.74 25.65 -27.63
N LEU A 477 29.63 25.07 -28.43
CA LEU A 477 31.03 24.87 -28.10
C LEU A 477 31.91 25.54 -29.14
N ASN A 478 33.12 25.92 -28.73
CA ASN A 478 34.18 26.26 -29.69
C ASN A 478 34.58 25.00 -30.49
N ARG A 479 35.30 25.19 -31.61
CA ARG A 479 35.69 24.09 -32.51
C ARG A 479 36.39 22.91 -31.81
N ASP A 480 37.17 23.18 -30.77
CA ASP A 480 37.96 22.17 -30.05
C ASP A 480 37.21 21.54 -28.85
N GLU A 481 35.94 21.90 -28.63
CA GLU A 481 35.10 21.44 -27.49
C GLU A 481 35.65 21.74 -26.09
N THR A 482 36.62 22.66 -25.99
CA THR A 482 37.26 23.04 -24.72
C THR A 482 36.51 24.12 -23.95
N GLU A 483 35.63 24.87 -24.62
CA GLU A 483 34.85 25.97 -24.01
C GLU A 483 33.41 26.01 -24.53
N GLN A 484 32.47 26.39 -23.65
CA GLN A 484 31.14 26.82 -24.06
C GLN A 484 31.19 28.24 -24.64
N VAL A 485 30.41 28.51 -25.68
CA VAL A 485 30.31 29.83 -26.33
C VAL A 485 28.84 30.23 -26.49
N CYS A 486 28.57 31.51 -26.74
CA CYS A 486 27.23 32.03 -27.00
C CYS A 486 27.26 33.13 -28.06
N SER A 487 26.09 33.62 -28.46
CA SER A 487 25.93 34.67 -29.48
C SER A 487 26.66 35.98 -29.16
N LEU A 488 27.08 36.18 -27.90
CA LEU A 488 27.81 37.36 -27.46
C LEU A 488 29.33 37.19 -27.49
N CYS A 489 29.85 35.97 -27.69
CA CYS A 489 31.28 35.71 -27.61
C CYS A 489 31.86 34.81 -28.70
N TRP A 490 31.04 34.23 -29.59
CA TRP A 490 31.55 33.52 -30.76
C TRP A 490 31.76 34.47 -31.95
N GLY A 491 32.78 34.24 -32.76
CA GLY A 491 32.88 34.80 -34.11
C GLY A 491 32.07 34.00 -35.15
N ALA A 492 31.92 34.53 -36.36
CA ALA A 492 31.26 33.82 -37.45
C ALA A 492 32.01 32.52 -37.79
N GLY A 493 31.33 31.37 -37.69
CA GLY A 493 31.93 30.05 -37.96
C GLY A 493 32.85 29.49 -36.86
N GLU A 494 32.87 30.10 -35.67
CA GLU A 494 33.69 29.64 -34.53
C GLU A 494 32.97 28.70 -33.55
N HIS A 495 31.71 28.35 -33.81
CA HIS A 495 30.93 27.51 -32.91
C HIS A 495 30.38 26.29 -33.63
N HIS A 496 30.26 25.18 -32.91
CA HIS A 496 29.40 24.08 -33.27
C HIS A 496 28.45 23.75 -32.12
N THR A 497 27.33 23.13 -32.49
CA THR A 497 26.30 22.76 -31.53
C THR A 497 26.54 21.33 -31.08
N ALA A 498 26.44 21.09 -29.77
CA ALA A 498 26.51 19.76 -29.19
C ALA A 498 25.35 19.54 -28.23
N ILE A 499 24.85 18.32 -28.18
CA ILE A 499 23.85 17.90 -27.19
C ILE A 499 24.60 17.25 -26.02
N ARG A 500 24.32 17.70 -24.80
CA ARG A 500 24.87 17.12 -23.56
C ARG A 500 23.74 16.71 -22.62
N LEU A 501 23.95 15.58 -21.94
CA LEU A 501 23.07 15.11 -20.86
C LEU A 501 23.51 15.77 -19.55
N ILE A 502 22.68 16.65 -19.02
CA ILE A 502 22.97 17.46 -17.84
C ILE A 502 21.93 17.15 -16.77
N TYR A 503 22.34 16.37 -15.76
CA TYR A 503 21.50 16.16 -14.59
C TYR A 503 21.49 17.41 -13.69
N PRO A 504 20.50 17.54 -12.79
CA PRO A 504 20.47 18.61 -11.80
C PRO A 504 21.67 18.55 -10.84
N ALA A 505 21.98 19.68 -10.20
CA ALA A 505 23.19 19.84 -9.39
C ALA A 505 23.28 18.87 -8.20
N ASP A 506 22.15 18.57 -7.54
CA ASP A 506 22.05 17.59 -6.45
C ASP A 506 22.44 16.18 -6.92
N VAL A 507 21.99 15.78 -8.09
CA VAL A 507 22.35 14.50 -8.72
C VAL A 507 23.82 14.47 -9.13
N ASN A 508 24.32 15.51 -9.80
CA ASN A 508 25.72 15.58 -10.20
C ASN A 508 26.66 15.55 -8.99
N GLN A 509 26.32 16.28 -7.92
CA GLN A 509 27.08 16.27 -6.68
C GLN A 509 27.11 14.88 -6.07
N PHE A 510 25.95 14.20 -5.96
CA PHE A 510 25.85 12.84 -5.45
C PHE A 510 26.71 11.86 -6.26
N LEU A 511 26.60 11.91 -7.59
CA LEU A 511 27.38 11.05 -8.50
C LEU A 511 28.89 11.28 -8.35
N ARG A 512 29.34 12.54 -8.29
CA ARG A 512 30.76 12.89 -8.05
C ARG A 512 31.26 12.38 -6.70
N GLN A 513 30.47 12.55 -5.64
CA GLN A 513 30.81 12.02 -4.30
C GLN A 513 30.89 10.50 -4.28
N ALA A 514 30.08 9.82 -5.09
CA ALA A 514 30.13 8.37 -5.29
C ALA A 514 31.24 7.91 -6.25
N GLY A 515 32.17 8.80 -6.65
CA GLY A 515 33.28 8.48 -7.54
C GLY A 515 32.86 8.21 -8.99
N ARG A 516 31.63 8.55 -9.40
CA ARG A 516 31.17 8.40 -10.78
C ARG A 516 31.67 9.57 -11.61
N VAL A 517 32.20 9.27 -12.79
CA VAL A 517 32.52 10.28 -13.80
C VAL A 517 31.21 10.89 -14.28
N VAL A 518 31.05 12.18 -14.02
CA VAL A 518 29.97 12.99 -14.59
C VAL A 518 30.65 13.92 -15.58
N ASP A 519 30.30 13.83 -16.85
CA ASP A 519 30.85 14.71 -17.88
C ASP A 519 30.65 16.16 -17.45
N GLY A 520 31.76 16.82 -17.16
CA GLY A 520 31.75 18.25 -16.86
C GLY A 520 31.34 18.99 -18.12
N LEU A 521 30.46 19.99 -17.96
CA LEU A 521 30.34 20.97 -19.03
C LEU A 521 31.65 21.75 -19.09
N PRO A 522 32.23 21.97 -20.28
CA PRO A 522 33.39 22.83 -20.44
C PRO A 522 33.10 24.21 -19.83
N PRO A 523 34.08 24.91 -19.24
CA PRO A 523 33.88 26.28 -18.80
C PRO A 523 33.42 27.14 -19.99
N HIS A 524 32.63 28.17 -19.74
CA HIS A 524 32.27 29.10 -20.81
C HIS A 524 33.46 30.03 -21.11
N ARG A 525 33.64 30.40 -22.38
CA ARG A 525 34.70 31.30 -22.87
C ARG A 525 34.86 32.48 -21.92
N ALA A 526 36.04 32.60 -21.32
CA ALA A 526 36.30 33.54 -20.23
C ALA A 526 36.13 35.01 -20.65
N SER A 527 36.42 35.32 -21.92
CA SER A 527 36.24 36.64 -22.52
C SER A 527 34.79 36.98 -22.90
N CYS A 528 33.82 36.08 -22.63
CA CYS A 528 32.44 36.31 -23.00
C CYS A 528 31.84 37.50 -22.20
N PRO A 529 31.27 38.52 -22.88
CA PRO A 529 30.59 39.64 -22.24
C PRO A 529 29.48 39.20 -21.26
N ALA A 530 28.83 38.06 -21.51
CA ALA A 530 27.81 37.51 -20.62
C ALA A 530 28.39 36.88 -19.35
N LEU A 531 29.63 36.38 -19.39
CA LEU A 531 30.32 35.89 -18.20
C LEU A 531 30.95 37.02 -17.40
N THR A 532 31.53 38.01 -18.08
CA THR A 532 32.07 39.21 -17.43
C THR A 532 30.97 40.12 -16.90
N ALA A 533 29.72 39.97 -17.37
CA ALA A 533 28.52 40.53 -16.73
C ALA A 533 27.92 39.62 -15.64
N SER A 534 28.39 38.37 -15.50
CA SER A 534 27.93 37.45 -14.45
C SER A 534 28.88 37.53 -13.26
N SER A 535 28.35 38.01 -12.13
CA SER A 535 29.08 38.07 -10.87
C SER A 535 29.66 36.68 -10.51
N PRO A 536 30.96 36.55 -10.16
CA PRO A 536 31.56 35.31 -9.66
C PRO A 536 30.96 34.90 -8.30
N LEU A 537 30.17 35.79 -7.71
CA LEU A 537 29.42 35.65 -6.49
C LEU A 537 27.92 35.51 -6.79
N LYS A 538 27.28 34.46 -6.28
CA LYS A 538 25.83 34.25 -6.43
C LYS A 538 25.17 33.74 -5.15
N ILE A 539 24.03 34.32 -4.79
CA ILE A 539 23.17 33.85 -3.71
C ILE A 539 22.43 32.61 -4.19
N ILE A 540 22.66 31.49 -3.48
CA ILE A 540 22.02 30.20 -3.72
C ILE A 540 20.68 30.11 -2.98
N TYR A 541 20.63 30.69 -1.78
CA TYR A 541 19.44 30.71 -0.95
C TYR A 541 19.41 31.96 -0.06
N PRO A 542 18.27 32.67 0.03
CA PRO A 542 16.98 32.37 -0.60
C PRO A 542 16.95 32.70 -2.11
N GLN A 543 15.98 32.15 -2.83
CA GLN A 543 15.77 32.48 -4.24
C GLN A 543 14.98 33.79 -4.40
N LYS A 544 15.10 34.44 -5.56
CA LYS A 544 14.39 35.69 -5.87
C LYS A 544 12.88 35.48 -5.75
N ASN A 545 12.23 36.38 -5.01
CA ASN A 545 10.80 36.34 -4.68
C ASN A 545 10.35 35.08 -3.91
N ALA A 546 11.26 34.36 -3.25
CA ALA A 546 10.88 33.25 -2.38
C ALA A 546 10.05 33.73 -1.19
N ALA A 547 9.04 32.94 -0.82
CA ALA A 547 8.31 33.09 0.45
C ALA A 547 8.89 32.09 1.46
N LEU A 548 9.59 32.61 2.47
CA LEU A 548 10.22 31.82 3.52
C LEU A 548 9.28 31.73 4.72
N TRP A 549 9.08 30.52 5.22
CA TRP A 549 8.28 30.27 6.42
C TRP A 549 9.21 29.94 7.57
N ILE A 550 9.16 30.74 8.63
CA ILE A 550 10.07 30.63 9.77
C ILE A 550 9.33 29.98 10.93
N PRO A 551 9.68 28.74 11.31
CA PRO A 551 9.07 28.06 12.44
C PRO A 551 9.60 28.64 13.76
N ARG A 552 8.78 28.51 14.81
CA ARG A 552 9.21 28.71 16.20
C ARG A 552 9.70 27.39 16.79
N GLU A 553 10.79 27.46 17.54
CA GLU A 553 11.30 26.38 18.38
C GLU A 553 10.39 26.19 19.60
N PHE A 554 10.49 25.05 20.30
CA PHE A 554 9.66 24.74 21.48
C PHE A 554 9.80 25.75 22.63
N ASN A 555 10.88 26.53 22.66
CA ASN A 555 11.12 27.61 23.62
C ASN A 555 10.50 28.97 23.21
N GLY A 556 9.79 29.02 22.06
CA GLY A 556 9.15 30.24 21.53
C GLY A 556 10.06 31.11 20.67
N GLU A 557 11.34 30.79 20.53
CA GLU A 557 12.29 31.55 19.70
C GLU A 557 12.14 31.19 18.22
N LEU A 558 12.34 32.17 17.34
CA LEU A 558 12.32 31.95 15.90
C LEU A 558 13.57 31.21 15.43
N GLN A 559 13.39 30.14 14.66
CA GLN A 559 14.50 29.41 14.07
C GLN A 559 15.32 30.30 13.13
N LYS A 560 16.64 30.15 13.17
CA LYS A 560 17.55 30.89 12.29
C LYS A 560 17.47 30.33 10.86
N VAL A 561 17.30 31.20 9.89
CA VAL A 561 17.34 30.87 8.46
C VAL A 561 18.79 30.87 7.98
N SER A 562 19.22 29.79 7.32
CA SER A 562 20.57 29.66 6.78
C SER A 562 20.64 30.17 5.35
N PHE A 563 21.20 31.36 5.17
CA PHE A 563 21.54 31.93 3.87
C PHE A 563 22.76 31.24 3.27
N ARG A 564 22.77 31.10 1.95
CA ARG A 564 23.84 30.43 1.20
C ARG A 564 24.20 31.21 -0.04
N ALA A 565 25.50 31.32 -0.28
CA ALA A 565 26.05 31.86 -1.51
C ALA A 565 27.08 30.87 -2.07
N ALA A 566 27.38 31.01 -3.35
CA ALA A 566 28.44 30.29 -4.00
C ALA A 566 29.38 31.32 -4.63
N HIS A 567 30.67 31.03 -4.52
CA HIS A 567 31.72 31.78 -5.19
C HIS A 567 32.46 30.83 -6.14
N GLN A 568 32.80 31.31 -7.34
CA GLN A 568 33.47 30.48 -8.35
C GLN A 568 34.90 30.10 -7.94
N GLN A 569 35.57 30.95 -7.17
CA GLN A 569 36.89 30.70 -6.61
C GLN A 569 36.79 30.19 -5.17
N SER A 570 37.57 29.17 -4.83
CA SER A 570 37.71 28.65 -3.47
C SER A 570 38.42 29.66 -2.55
N ASN A 571 38.06 29.65 -1.26
CA ASN A 571 38.69 30.45 -0.20
C ASN A 571 38.55 31.99 -0.30
N GLN A 572 37.63 32.47 -1.14
CA GLN A 572 37.34 33.90 -1.25
C GLN A 572 36.52 34.40 -0.08
N ARG A 573 36.79 35.59 0.46
CA ARG A 573 35.95 36.16 1.53
C ARG A 573 34.76 36.90 0.94
N ILE A 574 33.58 36.62 1.49
CA ILE A 574 32.36 37.37 1.18
C ILE A 574 31.79 37.99 2.45
N PHE A 575 31.15 39.13 2.30
CA PHE A 575 30.52 39.95 3.32
C PHE A 575 29.01 39.92 3.12
N TRP A 576 28.26 39.71 4.20
CA TRP A 576 26.80 39.53 4.17
C TRP A 576 26.10 40.76 4.72
N TYR A 577 25.04 41.18 4.05
CA TYR A 577 24.21 42.31 4.43
C TYR A 577 22.73 41.93 4.31
N LEU A 578 21.92 42.32 5.28
CA LEU A 578 20.47 42.18 5.22
C LEU A 578 19.84 43.55 5.46
N ASP A 579 19.01 44.01 4.52
CA ASP A 579 18.38 45.33 4.56
C ASP A 579 19.41 46.45 4.84
N ASN A 580 20.54 46.40 4.13
CA ASN A 580 21.71 47.28 4.28
C ASN A 580 22.44 47.24 5.63
N HIS A 581 22.13 46.28 6.52
CA HIS A 581 22.85 46.07 7.77
C HIS A 581 23.88 44.95 7.64
N TYR A 582 25.12 45.22 8.04
CA TYR A 582 26.21 44.24 8.00
C TYR A 582 25.96 43.10 9.00
N LEU A 583 26.08 41.86 8.53
CA LEU A 583 25.82 40.65 9.33
C LEU A 583 27.08 39.83 9.64
N GLY A 584 28.16 39.96 8.86
CA GLY A 584 29.39 39.19 9.03
C GLY A 584 30.05 38.78 7.71
N SER A 585 31.06 37.90 7.77
CA SER A 585 31.81 37.41 6.60
C SER A 585 32.07 35.89 6.62
N SER A 586 32.27 35.26 5.46
CA SER A 586 32.62 33.82 5.32
C SER A 586 33.65 33.57 4.21
N ARG A 587 34.46 32.48 4.30
CA ARG A 587 35.58 32.19 3.36
C ARG A 587 35.56 30.83 2.66
N GLU A 588 35.10 29.76 3.32
CA GLU A 588 35.09 28.41 2.74
C GLU A 588 33.68 27.87 2.53
N LYS A 589 32.88 27.90 3.60
CA LYS A 589 31.47 27.55 3.58
C LYS A 589 30.69 28.86 3.66
N HIS A 590 30.21 29.31 2.52
CA HIS A 590 29.42 30.53 2.39
C HIS A 590 28.00 30.34 2.92
N ASN A 591 27.90 30.20 4.24
CA ASN A 591 26.67 29.92 4.97
C ASN A 591 26.55 30.93 6.11
N LEU A 592 25.38 31.55 6.30
CA LEU A 592 25.14 32.42 7.45
C LEU A 592 23.74 32.18 8.01
N ALA A 593 23.62 31.93 9.32
CA ALA A 593 22.33 31.68 9.98
C ALA A 593 21.86 32.92 10.74
N ILE A 594 20.70 33.46 10.37
CA ILE A 594 20.14 34.72 10.91
C ILE A 594 18.67 34.53 11.30
N THR A 595 18.24 35.19 12.37
CA THR A 595 16.81 35.30 12.73
C THR A 595 16.19 36.45 11.93
N LEU A 596 15.06 36.21 11.26
CA LEU A 596 14.38 37.22 10.46
C LEU A 596 13.08 37.68 11.11
N LYS A 597 12.68 38.90 10.77
CA LYS A 597 11.37 39.46 11.12
C LYS A 597 10.36 39.11 10.04
N LYS A 598 9.07 39.31 10.32
CA LYS A 598 8.02 39.20 9.28
C LYS A 598 8.17 40.38 8.31
N GLY A 599 8.13 40.12 7.01
CA GLY A 599 8.12 41.17 6.00
C GLY A 599 9.01 40.89 4.80
N TRP A 600 9.16 41.91 3.95
CA TRP A 600 10.08 41.89 2.82
C TRP A 600 11.50 42.17 3.29
N HIS A 601 12.45 41.39 2.79
CA HIS A 601 13.87 41.54 3.05
C HIS A 601 14.69 41.54 1.76
N GLU A 602 15.80 42.26 1.75
CA GLU A 602 16.84 42.20 0.72
C GLU A 602 18.13 41.66 1.33
N LEU A 603 18.57 40.49 0.85
CA LEU A 603 19.89 39.94 1.17
C LEU A 603 20.87 40.38 0.09
N GLN A 604 21.99 40.92 0.52
CA GLN A 604 23.11 41.33 -0.33
C GLN A 604 24.38 40.62 0.14
N VAL A 605 25.17 40.14 -0.81
CA VAL A 605 26.52 39.65 -0.58
C VAL A 605 27.52 40.42 -1.43
N ILE A 606 28.70 40.70 -0.87
CA ILE A 606 29.78 41.43 -1.53
C ILE A 606 31.09 40.66 -1.33
N ASP A 607 31.94 40.50 -2.35
CA ASP A 607 33.26 39.91 -2.20
C ASP A 607 34.38 40.96 -2.00
N GLU A 608 35.62 40.51 -1.78
CA GLU A 608 36.80 41.38 -1.63
C GLU A 608 37.13 42.21 -2.90
N ASN A 609 36.58 41.84 -4.06
CA ASN A 609 36.79 42.52 -5.33
C ASN A 609 35.64 43.47 -5.71
N GLY A 610 34.64 43.62 -4.84
CA GLY A 610 33.49 44.51 -5.04
C GLY A 610 32.36 43.93 -5.90
N TYR A 611 32.39 42.64 -6.23
CA TYR A 611 31.25 41.98 -6.88
C TYR A 611 30.09 41.84 -5.90
N VAL A 612 28.89 42.15 -6.38
CA VAL A 612 27.67 42.17 -5.57
C VAL A 612 26.64 41.23 -6.17
N ASP A 613 25.97 40.45 -5.33
CA ASP A 613 24.69 39.83 -5.68
C ASP A 613 23.61 40.18 -4.66
N LYS A 614 22.37 40.29 -5.13
CA LYS A 614 21.22 40.73 -4.34
C LYS A 614 20.01 39.87 -4.62
N VAL A 615 19.30 39.50 -3.56
CA VAL A 615 18.02 38.80 -3.66
C VAL A 615 16.99 39.41 -2.72
N ARG A 616 15.79 39.64 -3.26
CA ARG A 616 14.63 40.07 -2.48
C ARG A 616 13.71 38.89 -2.24
N PHE A 617 13.25 38.73 -1.00
CA PHE A 617 12.39 37.62 -0.57
C PHE A 617 11.44 38.08 0.54
N TYR A 618 10.39 37.30 0.80
CA TYR A 618 9.42 37.59 1.86
C TYR A 618 9.55 36.57 2.98
N ALA A 619 9.70 37.02 4.21
CA ALA A 619 9.69 36.17 5.41
C ALA A 619 8.31 36.23 6.06
N ASN A 620 7.67 35.07 6.21
CA ASN A 620 6.45 34.91 6.97
C ASN A 620 6.72 34.09 8.23
N LEU A 621 6.06 34.46 9.32
CA LEU A 621 6.16 33.75 10.59
C LEU A 621 5.03 32.73 10.62
N ARG A 622 5.36 31.47 10.92
CA ARG A 622 4.33 30.47 11.23
C ARG A 622 3.85 30.78 12.64
N GLU A 623 2.55 31.02 12.82
CA GLU A 623 1.93 31.16 14.15
C GLU A 623 2.08 29.88 14.95
#